data_AF-A0ABD2KZ93-F1
#
_entry.id   AF-A0ABD2KZ93-F1
#
_cell.length_a   1.000
_cell.length_b   1.000
_cell.length_c   1.000
_cell.angle_alpha   90.00
_cell.angle_beta   90.00
_cell.angle_gamma   90.00
#
_symmetry.space_group_name_H-M   'P 1'
#
loop_
_entity.id
_entity.type
_entity.pdbx_description
1 polymer ?
#
loop_
_entity_poly.entity_id
_entity_poly.type
_entity_poly.pdbx_seq_one_letter_code
_entity_poly.pdbx_strand_id
1 'polypeptide(L)'
;MMSISKIAIIAIIVAACNLHHFGTLAAPIFPCCPGSQQLVALMHGYIVGFTSSVETDQKETMCQNVISDVKYIKQQMATMNKCVAGGGAKIVREIDAQLTLMDPCAYGLSFVRALFELAAKATGHLKSAKWETLSNNFTNQIDVVDGVGHSFNVNINKNVHFTSPANGDVAHQTVPSPTEVFNNPGKHSAY
;
A
#
# COMPACT_ATOMS: atom_id res chain seq x y z
N MET A 1 16.65 34.03 49.38
CA MET A 1 15.27 33.67 49.00
C MET A 1 15.07 33.99 47.54
N MET A 2 14.53 33.03 46.80
CA MET A 2 14.26 33.07 45.36
C MET A 2 13.30 34.18 44.98
N SER A 3 13.52 34.80 43.81
CA SER A 3 12.43 35.10 42.88
C SER A 3 13.01 35.26 41.48
N ILE A 4 12.78 34.24 40.63
CA ILE A 4 13.01 34.27 39.20
C ILE A 4 11.66 34.60 38.58
N SER A 5 11.58 35.63 37.72
CA SER A 5 10.46 35.72 36.79
C SER A 5 10.80 36.54 35.54
N LYS A 6 10.28 36.04 34.42
CA LYS A 6 10.22 36.61 33.05
C LYS A 6 11.37 36.30 32.10
N ILE A 7 11.57 35.01 31.81
CA ILE A 7 11.88 34.56 30.45
C ILE A 7 10.92 33.41 30.15
N ALA A 8 9.82 33.71 29.46
CA ALA A 8 8.87 32.72 28.96
C ALA A 8 8.76 32.91 27.45
N ILE A 9 9.82 32.56 26.73
CA ILE A 9 9.79 32.34 25.29
C ILE A 9 10.65 31.09 25.03
N ILE A 10 10.17 30.26 24.10
CA ILE A 10 10.75 29.03 23.54
C ILE A 10 10.46 27.74 24.33
N ALA A 11 9.24 27.23 24.20
CA ALA A 11 8.99 25.79 24.33
C ALA A 11 9.45 25.10 23.04
N ILE A 12 10.69 24.61 23.05
CA ILE A 12 11.23 23.68 22.06
C ILE A 12 10.53 22.34 22.30
N ILE A 13 9.70 21.89 21.36
CA ILE A 13 9.19 20.52 21.33
C ILE A 13 10.36 19.61 20.93
N VAL A 14 11.07 19.10 21.92
CA VAL A 14 11.92 17.92 21.79
C VAL A 14 11.18 16.77 22.46
N ALA A 15 10.37 16.08 21.66
CA ALA A 15 10.02 14.69 21.94
C ALA A 15 11.09 13.83 21.27
N ALA A 16 12.29 13.83 21.86
CA ALA A 16 13.31 12.85 21.53
C ALA A 16 12.79 11.48 21.95
N CYS A 17 12.66 10.57 20.99
CA CYS A 17 12.40 9.16 21.22
C CYS A 17 13.60 8.53 21.93
N ASN A 18 13.70 8.73 23.25
CA ASN A 18 14.47 7.86 24.13
C ASN A 18 13.61 6.64 24.45
N LEU A 19 13.60 5.66 23.56
CA LEU A 19 13.31 4.27 23.92
C LEU A 19 14.20 3.32 23.11
N HIS A 20 15.50 3.48 23.33
CA HIS A 20 16.42 2.35 23.28
C HIS A 20 16.06 1.39 24.43
N HIS A 21 15.07 0.53 24.22
CA HIS A 21 14.86 -0.74 24.93
C HIS A 21 13.57 -1.35 24.43
N PHE A 22 13.62 -2.15 23.37
CA PHE A 22 12.87 -3.39 23.18
C PHE A 22 13.33 -3.99 21.85
N GLY A 23 14.27 -4.92 21.91
CA GLY A 23 14.52 -5.83 20.80
C GLY A 23 13.21 -6.52 20.41
N THR A 24 13.01 -6.74 19.12
CA THR A 24 11.82 -7.38 18.52
C THR A 24 10.50 -6.61 18.61
N LEU A 25 10.48 -5.35 18.14
CA LEU A 25 9.23 -4.84 17.55
C LEU A 25 9.03 -5.59 16.24
N ALA A 26 8.09 -6.53 16.25
CA ALA A 26 7.80 -7.40 15.12
C ALA A 26 7.37 -6.57 13.91
N ALA A 27 8.35 -6.19 13.07
CA ALA A 27 8.06 -5.67 11.75
C ALA A 27 7.23 -6.73 11.01
N PRO A 28 6.19 -6.34 10.26
CA PRO A 28 5.38 -7.26 9.51
C PRO A 28 6.27 -8.10 8.61
N ILE A 29 6.03 -9.43 8.66
CA ILE A 29 6.85 -10.43 7.99
C ILE A 29 6.87 -10.14 6.48
N PHE A 30 5.74 -9.69 5.91
CA PHE A 30 5.66 -9.22 4.54
C PHE A 30 4.31 -8.54 4.19
N PRO A 31 4.28 -7.43 3.41
CA PRO A 31 5.39 -6.53 3.17
C PRO A 31 5.87 -5.87 4.47
N CYS A 32 7.16 -5.54 4.51
CA CYS A 32 7.78 -4.70 5.52
C CYS A 32 7.06 -3.34 5.65
N CYS A 33 7.14 -2.67 6.81
CA CYS A 33 6.49 -1.37 7.01
C CYS A 33 6.84 -0.30 5.95
N PRO A 34 8.11 -0.08 5.57
CA PRO A 34 8.43 0.86 4.49
C PRO A 34 7.82 0.45 3.14
N GLY A 35 7.80 -0.85 2.85
CA GLY A 35 7.21 -1.40 1.62
C GLY A 35 5.70 -1.23 1.59
N SER A 36 5.01 -1.46 2.70
CA SER A 36 3.57 -1.21 2.85
C SER A 36 3.24 0.26 2.60
N GLN A 37 4.02 1.19 3.16
CA GLN A 37 3.84 2.63 2.92
C GLN A 37 4.06 3.01 1.45
N GLN A 38 5.10 2.47 0.82
CA GLN A 38 5.38 2.71 -0.60
C GLN A 38 4.28 2.14 -1.50
N LEU A 39 3.76 0.95 -1.20
CA LEU A 39 2.63 0.35 -1.90
C LEU A 39 1.37 1.20 -1.73
N VAL A 40 1.03 1.59 -0.51
CA VAL A 40 -0.16 2.40 -0.21
C VAL A 40 -0.09 3.75 -0.95
N ALA A 41 1.07 4.40 -0.97
CA ALA A 41 1.28 5.64 -1.71
C ALA A 41 1.11 5.44 -3.23
N LEU A 42 1.70 4.36 -3.78
CA LEU A 42 1.55 4.01 -5.20
C LEU A 42 0.09 3.76 -5.57
N MET A 43 -0.60 2.90 -4.82
CA MET A 43 -1.98 2.51 -5.11
C MET A 43 -2.95 3.67 -4.89
N HIS A 44 -2.69 4.56 -3.92
CA HIS A 44 -3.49 5.77 -3.75
C HIS A 44 -3.46 6.66 -4.99
N GLY A 45 -2.27 6.89 -5.57
CA GLY A 45 -2.14 7.61 -6.84
C GLY A 45 -2.82 6.93 -8.02
N TYR A 46 -3.05 5.61 -7.90
CA TYR A 46 -3.61 4.79 -8.97
C TYR A 46 -5.14 4.59 -8.89
N ILE A 47 -5.82 5.05 -7.83
CA ILE A 47 -7.30 4.96 -7.71
C ILE A 47 -8.00 5.61 -8.90
N VAL A 48 -7.63 6.85 -9.24
CA VAL A 48 -8.22 7.58 -10.37
C VAL A 48 -7.73 7.00 -11.70
N GLY A 49 -6.43 6.70 -11.79
CA GLY A 49 -5.82 6.13 -13.00
C GLY A 49 -6.47 4.82 -13.43
N PHE A 50 -6.70 3.89 -12.49
CA PHE A 50 -7.34 2.62 -12.80
C PHE A 50 -8.77 2.80 -13.33
N THR A 51 -9.57 3.63 -12.65
CA THR A 51 -10.95 3.91 -13.06
C THR A 51 -10.99 4.41 -14.51
N SER A 52 -10.13 5.37 -14.86
CA SER A 52 -10.03 5.87 -16.23
C SER A 52 -9.54 4.82 -17.23
N SER A 53 -8.62 3.94 -16.84
CA SER A 53 -8.12 2.86 -17.71
C SER A 53 -9.18 1.82 -18.08
N VAL A 54 -10.18 1.62 -17.22
CA VAL A 54 -11.26 0.63 -17.42
C VAL A 54 -12.58 1.25 -17.86
N GLU A 55 -12.68 2.59 -17.92
CA GLU A 55 -13.85 3.32 -18.40
C GLU A 55 -13.95 3.26 -19.93
N THR A 56 -14.31 2.10 -20.45
CA THR A 56 -14.52 1.85 -21.88
C THR A 56 -15.46 0.67 -22.06
N ASP A 57 -16.23 0.68 -23.16
CA ASP A 57 -17.12 -0.43 -23.54
C ASP A 57 -16.38 -1.51 -24.38
N GLN A 58 -15.09 -1.31 -24.65
CA GLN A 58 -14.31 -2.21 -25.50
C GLN A 58 -13.34 -3.05 -24.67
N LYS A 59 -13.59 -4.37 -24.63
CA LYS A 59 -12.73 -5.34 -23.92
C LYS A 59 -11.26 -5.22 -24.29
N GLU A 60 -10.95 -5.12 -25.58
CA GLU A 60 -9.57 -5.06 -26.06
C GLU A 60 -8.85 -3.81 -25.56
N THR A 61 -9.48 -2.64 -25.67
CA THR A 61 -8.96 -1.37 -25.16
C THR A 61 -8.73 -1.41 -23.66
N MET A 62 -9.69 -1.92 -22.89
CA MET A 62 -9.55 -2.12 -21.45
C MET A 62 -8.36 -3.03 -21.13
N CYS A 63 -8.25 -4.17 -21.82
CA CYS A 63 -7.14 -5.10 -21.61
C CYS A 63 -5.78 -4.46 -21.92
N GLN A 64 -5.67 -3.70 -23.01
CA GLN A 64 -4.44 -3.00 -23.39
C GLN A 64 -4.03 -1.95 -22.34
N ASN A 65 -5.00 -1.17 -21.84
CA ASN A 65 -4.77 -0.18 -20.78
C ASN A 65 -4.26 -0.86 -19.50
N VAL A 66 -4.96 -1.90 -19.05
CA VAL A 66 -4.59 -2.65 -17.83
C VAL A 66 -3.20 -3.29 -17.97
N ILE A 67 -2.85 -3.84 -19.13
CA ILE A 67 -1.51 -4.38 -19.38
C ILE A 67 -0.44 -3.28 -19.29
N SER A 68 -0.72 -2.09 -19.86
CA SER A 68 0.17 -0.94 -19.79
C SER A 68 0.35 -0.47 -18.34
N ASP A 69 -0.74 -0.40 -17.59
CA ASP A 69 -0.71 -0.01 -16.19
C ASP A 69 0.07 -0.99 -15.32
N VAL A 70 -0.12 -2.30 -15.52
CA VAL A 70 0.64 -3.32 -14.78
C VAL A 70 2.14 -3.19 -15.07
N LYS A 71 2.52 -2.91 -16.32
CA LYS A 71 3.92 -2.65 -16.67
C LYS A 71 4.46 -1.43 -15.91
N TYR A 72 3.70 -0.33 -15.88
CA TYR A 72 4.07 0.88 -15.14
C TYR A 72 4.18 0.62 -13.62
N ILE A 73 3.19 -0.04 -13.04
CA ILE A 73 3.16 -0.40 -11.62
C ILE A 73 4.37 -1.26 -11.26
N LYS A 74 4.70 -2.30 -12.05
CA LYS A 74 5.89 -3.13 -11.83
C LYS A 74 7.17 -2.31 -11.86
N GLN A 75 7.29 -1.33 -12.76
CA GLN A 75 8.44 -0.42 -12.80
C GLN A 75 8.53 0.43 -11.52
N GLN A 76 7.40 0.98 -11.05
CA GLN A 76 7.37 1.74 -9.79
C GLN A 76 7.74 0.86 -8.59
N MET A 77 7.20 -0.35 -8.51
CA MET A 77 7.48 -1.32 -7.44
C MET A 77 8.95 -1.77 -7.42
N ALA A 78 9.61 -1.84 -8.58
CA ALA A 78 11.04 -2.15 -8.65
C ALA A 78 11.92 -1.09 -7.96
N THR A 79 11.43 0.16 -7.84
CA THR A 79 12.14 1.24 -7.13
C THR A 79 11.93 1.21 -5.62
N MET A 80 11.03 0.37 -5.11
CA MET A 80 10.74 0.25 -3.67
C MET A 80 11.81 -0.60 -2.95
N ASN A 81 13.01 -0.03 -2.82
CA ASN A 81 14.22 -0.70 -2.34
C ASN A 81 14.50 -0.52 -0.83
N LYS A 82 13.62 0.14 -0.08
CA LYS A 82 13.79 0.41 1.36
C LYS A 82 13.61 -0.82 2.26
N CYS A 83 13.53 -2.02 1.70
CA CYS A 83 13.35 -3.26 2.44
C CYS A 83 14.35 -4.33 2.03
N VAL A 84 15.16 -4.75 2.99
CA VAL A 84 16.28 -5.71 2.85
C VAL A 84 15.82 -7.05 2.25
N ALA A 85 14.58 -7.47 2.51
CA ALA A 85 13.98 -8.71 1.97
C ALA A 85 13.19 -8.52 0.65
N GLY A 86 13.40 -7.41 -0.07
CA GLY A 86 12.96 -7.26 -1.45
C GLY A 86 11.66 -6.49 -1.70
N GLY A 87 11.28 -5.54 -0.84
CA GLY A 87 10.19 -4.56 -1.02
C GLY A 87 9.14 -4.84 -2.12
N GLY A 88 9.01 -3.94 -3.09
CA GLY A 88 8.03 -4.07 -4.18
C GLY A 88 8.32 -5.23 -5.13
N ALA A 89 9.60 -5.54 -5.41
CA ALA A 89 9.98 -6.65 -6.28
C ALA A 89 9.52 -8.02 -5.76
N LYS A 90 9.52 -8.23 -4.44
CA LYS A 90 9.03 -9.45 -3.81
C LYS A 90 7.51 -9.53 -3.89
N ILE A 91 6.78 -8.41 -3.74
CA ILE A 91 5.32 -8.38 -3.91
C ILE A 91 4.96 -8.81 -5.34
N VAL A 92 5.65 -8.23 -6.34
CA VAL A 92 5.47 -8.60 -7.75
C VAL A 92 5.71 -10.09 -7.95
N ARG A 93 6.80 -10.65 -7.43
CA ARG A 93 7.11 -12.09 -7.57
C ARG A 93 6.08 -13.00 -6.92
N GLU A 94 5.57 -12.64 -5.75
CA GLU A 94 4.55 -13.44 -5.04
C GLU A 94 3.21 -13.43 -5.77
N ILE A 95 2.82 -12.31 -6.38
CA ILE A 95 1.64 -12.26 -7.25
C ILE A 95 1.91 -13.07 -8.52
N ASP A 96 3.04 -12.85 -9.19
CA ASP A 96 3.40 -13.53 -10.44
C ASP A 96 3.38 -15.05 -10.28
N ALA A 97 3.90 -15.58 -9.17
CA ALA A 97 3.89 -17.00 -8.85
C ALA A 97 2.48 -17.61 -8.69
N GLN A 98 1.48 -16.79 -8.34
CA GLN A 98 0.09 -17.22 -8.17
C GLN A 98 -0.76 -17.03 -9.44
N LEU A 99 -0.25 -16.30 -10.44
CA LEU A 99 -0.97 -15.95 -11.68
C LEU A 99 -0.36 -16.57 -12.94
N THR A 100 0.57 -17.53 -12.81
CA THR A 100 1.46 -18.05 -13.88
C THR A 100 0.79 -18.59 -15.16
N LEU A 101 -0.52 -18.84 -15.18
CA LEU A 101 -1.22 -19.51 -16.30
C LEU A 101 -2.40 -18.70 -16.85
N MET A 102 -2.48 -17.42 -16.54
CA MET A 102 -3.59 -16.56 -16.98
C MET A 102 -3.28 -15.88 -18.31
N ASP A 103 -4.32 -15.62 -19.11
CA ASP A 103 -4.17 -14.73 -20.25
C ASP A 103 -3.77 -13.31 -19.79
N PRO A 104 -3.13 -12.49 -20.64
CA PRO A 104 -2.58 -11.21 -20.21
C PRO A 104 -3.59 -10.24 -19.59
N CYS A 105 -4.86 -10.29 -20.02
CA CYS A 105 -5.90 -9.41 -19.50
C CYS A 105 -6.40 -9.87 -18.14
N ALA A 106 -6.70 -11.17 -18.01
CA ALA A 106 -7.08 -11.77 -16.74
C ALA A 106 -5.95 -11.67 -15.71
N TYR A 107 -4.71 -11.90 -16.13
CA TYR A 107 -3.51 -11.65 -15.35
C TYR A 107 -3.47 -10.21 -14.86
N GLY A 108 -3.65 -9.23 -15.76
CA GLY A 108 -3.53 -7.82 -15.42
C GLY A 108 -4.56 -7.35 -14.40
N LEU A 109 -5.84 -7.73 -14.60
CA LEU A 109 -6.90 -7.43 -13.64
C LEU A 109 -6.66 -8.12 -12.28
N SER A 110 -6.24 -9.39 -12.29
CA SER A 110 -5.93 -10.13 -11.05
C SER A 110 -4.76 -9.51 -10.29
N PHE A 111 -3.75 -9.04 -11.01
CA PHE A 111 -2.60 -8.36 -10.45
C PHE A 111 -2.99 -7.04 -9.77
N VAL A 112 -3.75 -6.18 -10.46
CA VAL A 112 -4.24 -4.90 -9.90
C VAL A 112 -5.14 -5.15 -8.70
N ARG A 113 -6.05 -6.12 -8.78
CA ARG A 113 -6.92 -6.53 -7.68
C ARG A 113 -6.10 -6.91 -6.44
N ALA A 114 -5.07 -7.74 -6.62
CA ALA A 114 -4.20 -8.18 -5.53
C ALA A 114 -3.47 -7.03 -4.85
N LEU A 115 -3.04 -6.02 -5.62
CA LEU A 115 -2.38 -4.84 -5.05
C LEU A 115 -3.35 -3.93 -4.28
N PHE A 116 -4.58 -3.73 -4.76
CA PHE A 116 -5.60 -3.01 -3.99
C PHE A 116 -5.98 -3.76 -2.71
N GLU A 117 -6.09 -5.09 -2.77
CA GLU A 117 -6.34 -5.91 -1.59
C GLU A 117 -5.20 -5.82 -0.57
N LEU A 118 -3.95 -5.85 -1.04
CA LEU A 118 -2.79 -5.68 -0.17
C LEU A 118 -2.71 -4.27 0.43
N ALA A 119 -3.04 -3.23 -0.35
CA ALA A 119 -3.10 -1.85 0.13
C ALA A 119 -4.20 -1.66 1.19
N ALA A 120 -5.39 -2.21 0.97
CA ALA A 120 -6.50 -2.21 1.94
C ALA A 120 -6.09 -2.90 3.24
N LYS A 121 -5.47 -4.09 3.16
CA LYS A 121 -4.93 -4.81 4.33
C LYS A 121 -3.85 -4.00 5.05
N ALA A 122 -2.97 -3.33 4.31
CA ALA A 122 -1.92 -2.49 4.87
C ALA A 122 -2.47 -1.24 5.59
N THR A 123 -3.65 -0.75 5.24
CA THR A 123 -4.28 0.40 5.92
C THR A 123 -5.32 0.02 6.96
N GLY A 124 -5.92 -1.18 6.86
CA GLY A 124 -7.10 -1.56 7.65
C GLY A 124 -6.87 -1.68 9.16
N HIS A 125 -5.62 -1.79 9.62
CA HIS A 125 -5.26 -1.83 11.03
C HIS A 125 -4.97 -0.43 11.63
N LEU A 126 -4.96 0.62 10.81
CA LEU A 126 -4.59 1.97 11.23
C LEU A 126 -5.82 2.74 11.74
N LYS A 127 -5.85 3.04 13.04
CA LYS A 127 -7.00 3.66 13.71
C LYS A 127 -7.09 5.17 13.45
N SER A 128 -7.79 5.58 12.39
CA SER A 128 -8.30 6.96 12.23
C SER A 128 -9.34 7.03 11.10
N ALA A 129 -10.24 8.01 11.14
CA ALA A 129 -11.22 8.24 10.05
C ALA A 129 -10.56 8.42 8.67
N LYS A 130 -9.38 9.07 8.60
CA LYS A 130 -8.65 9.27 7.33
C LYS A 130 -8.12 7.94 6.76
N TRP A 131 -7.61 7.07 7.63
CA TRP A 131 -7.13 5.75 7.25
C TRP A 131 -8.29 4.82 6.85
N GLU A 132 -9.41 4.92 7.55
CA GLU A 132 -10.65 4.21 7.20
C GLU A 132 -11.18 4.62 5.82
N THR A 133 -11.28 5.93 5.54
CA THR A 133 -11.66 6.43 4.21
C THR A 133 -10.74 5.88 3.12
N LEU A 134 -9.42 5.91 3.34
CA LEU A 134 -8.47 5.40 2.36
C LEU A 134 -8.59 3.88 2.15
N SER A 135 -8.75 3.13 3.22
CA SER A 135 -8.96 1.68 3.16
C SER A 135 -10.22 1.34 2.38
N ASN A 136 -11.31 2.08 2.62
CA ASN A 136 -12.56 1.92 1.88
C ASN A 136 -12.41 2.28 0.40
N ASN A 137 -11.61 3.29 0.06
CA ASN A 137 -11.32 3.61 -1.33
C ASN A 137 -10.59 2.46 -2.04
N PHE A 138 -9.65 1.78 -1.38
CA PHE A 138 -9.01 0.59 -1.94
C PHE A 138 -10.00 -0.57 -2.10
N THR A 139 -10.87 -0.80 -1.12
CA THR A 139 -11.93 -1.81 -1.23
C THR A 139 -12.87 -1.52 -2.40
N ASN A 140 -13.30 -0.27 -2.57
CA ASN A 140 -14.15 0.11 -3.70
C ASN A 140 -13.46 -0.17 -5.05
N GLN A 141 -12.14 0.01 -5.14
CA GLN A 141 -11.41 -0.32 -6.38
C GLN A 141 -11.36 -1.83 -6.63
N ILE A 142 -11.36 -2.68 -5.59
CA ILE A 142 -11.52 -4.14 -5.76
C ILE A 142 -12.89 -4.45 -6.40
N ASP A 143 -13.95 -3.78 -5.96
CA ASP A 143 -15.29 -3.95 -6.53
C ASP A 143 -15.36 -3.49 -7.99
N VAL A 144 -14.66 -2.39 -8.33
CA VAL A 144 -14.52 -1.93 -9.73
C VAL A 144 -13.81 -2.99 -10.58
N VAL A 145 -12.69 -3.53 -10.11
CA VAL A 145 -11.97 -4.61 -10.82
C VAL A 145 -12.87 -5.83 -11.04
N ASP A 146 -13.56 -6.27 -9.99
CA ASP A 146 -14.47 -7.42 -10.04
C ASP A 146 -15.64 -7.17 -10.99
N GLY A 147 -16.21 -5.97 -10.99
CA GLY A 147 -17.29 -5.55 -11.88
C GLY A 147 -16.87 -5.54 -13.34
N VAL A 148 -15.70 -4.96 -13.66
CA VAL A 148 -15.14 -4.95 -15.03
C VAL A 148 -14.84 -6.36 -15.51
N GLY A 149 -14.25 -7.20 -14.65
CA GLY A 149 -14.02 -8.60 -14.94
C GLY A 149 -15.30 -9.35 -15.30
N HIS A 150 -16.36 -9.11 -14.53
CA HIS A 150 -17.68 -9.68 -14.80
C HIS A 150 -18.27 -9.19 -16.14
N SER A 151 -18.32 -7.86 -16.35
CA SER A 151 -18.90 -7.24 -17.55
C SER A 151 -18.24 -7.70 -18.85
N PHE A 152 -16.91 -7.89 -18.84
CA PHE A 152 -16.17 -8.34 -20.02
C PHE A 152 -15.92 -9.85 -20.08
N ASN A 153 -16.51 -10.61 -19.16
CA ASN A 153 -16.29 -12.06 -19.04
C ASN A 153 -14.79 -12.40 -19.03
N VAL A 154 -14.05 -11.73 -18.15
CA VAL A 154 -12.63 -11.98 -17.87
C VAL A 154 -12.54 -12.71 -16.54
N ASN A 155 -11.92 -13.89 -16.56
CA ASN A 155 -11.82 -14.73 -15.37
C ASN A 155 -10.69 -14.26 -14.44
N ILE A 156 -11.03 -13.39 -13.48
CA ILE A 156 -10.08 -12.85 -12.50
C ILE A 156 -9.80 -13.90 -11.41
N ASN A 157 -8.52 -14.13 -11.10
CA ASN A 157 -8.12 -14.90 -9.93
C ASN A 157 -8.22 -14.03 -8.67
N LYS A 158 -9.28 -14.26 -7.88
CA LYS A 158 -9.52 -13.57 -6.61
C LYS A 158 -8.75 -14.17 -5.43
N ASN A 159 -8.03 -15.27 -5.64
CA ASN A 159 -7.36 -16.04 -4.58
C ASN A 159 -5.86 -15.72 -4.47
N VAL A 160 -5.42 -14.55 -4.96
CA VAL A 160 -4.06 -14.08 -4.70
C VAL A 160 -3.95 -13.73 -3.22
N HIS A 161 -3.21 -14.54 -2.50
CA HIS A 161 -3.06 -14.40 -1.06
C HIS A 161 -1.63 -14.04 -0.71
N PHE A 162 -1.51 -13.25 0.36
CA PHE A 162 -0.24 -12.95 1.00
C PHE A 162 -0.28 -13.63 2.36
N THR A 163 0.74 -14.43 2.67
CA THR A 163 0.76 -15.31 3.84
C THR A 163 0.67 -14.57 5.18
N SER A 164 0.91 -13.26 5.25
CA SER A 164 0.59 -12.34 6.36
C SER A 164 1.38 -11.03 6.25
N PRO A 165 0.78 -9.86 6.49
CA PRO A 165 1.42 -8.85 7.34
C PRO A 165 1.03 -9.13 8.80
N ALA A 166 1.84 -9.92 9.50
CA ALA A 166 1.62 -10.20 10.92
C ALA A 166 1.97 -8.94 11.75
N ASN A 167 1.20 -8.63 12.80
CA ASN A 167 1.50 -7.61 13.81
C ASN A 167 1.27 -6.12 13.45
N GLY A 168 0.46 -5.78 12.44
CA GLY A 168 0.13 -4.38 12.13
C GLY A 168 -0.43 -3.60 13.33
N ASP A 169 -1.30 -4.22 14.13
CA ASP A 169 -1.88 -3.62 15.35
C ASP A 169 -0.85 -3.35 16.46
N VAL A 170 0.25 -4.10 16.48
CA VAL A 170 1.30 -4.02 17.52
C VAL A 170 2.47 -3.15 17.05
N ALA A 171 2.69 -3.04 15.74
CA ALA A 171 3.83 -2.36 15.14
C ALA A 171 3.74 -0.81 15.18
N HIS A 172 2.57 -0.23 15.47
CA HIS A 172 2.37 1.21 15.34
C HIS A 172 1.68 1.85 16.55
N GLN A 173 2.47 2.27 17.55
CA GLN A 173 1.99 3.14 18.63
C GLN A 173 1.76 4.58 18.15
N THR A 174 2.48 5.00 17.11
CA THR A 174 2.32 6.28 16.40
C THR A 174 2.32 6.01 14.91
N VAL A 175 1.16 6.24 14.27
CA VAL A 175 1.00 6.08 12.82
C VAL A 175 1.10 7.48 12.20
N PRO A 176 1.95 7.70 11.18
CA PRO A 176 1.91 8.93 10.40
C PRO A 176 0.52 9.15 9.79
N SER A 177 0.14 10.39 9.55
CA SER A 177 -1.05 10.67 8.75
C SER A 177 -0.89 10.16 7.31
N PRO A 178 -1.99 9.89 6.58
CA PRO A 178 -1.90 9.52 5.17
C PRO A 178 -1.09 10.52 4.35
N THR A 179 -1.27 11.82 4.60
CA THR A 179 -0.52 12.89 3.93
C THR A 179 1.00 12.76 4.13
N GLU A 180 1.45 12.42 5.34
CA GLU A 180 2.87 12.21 5.61
C GLU A 180 3.40 10.96 4.89
N VAL A 181 2.62 9.87 4.86
CA VAL A 181 2.96 8.66 4.10
C VAL A 181 3.05 8.94 2.59
N PHE A 182 2.13 9.72 2.05
CA PHE A 182 2.13 10.06 0.61
C PHE A 182 3.27 11.00 0.22
N ASN A 183 3.61 11.96 1.09
CA ASN A 183 4.69 12.90 0.83
C ASN A 183 6.09 12.27 1.04
N ASN A 184 6.20 11.29 1.93
CA ASN A 184 7.48 10.68 2.31
C ASN A 184 7.37 9.15 2.48
N PRO A 185 7.01 8.41 1.41
CA PRO A 185 6.73 6.98 1.53
C PRO A 185 7.95 6.19 2.00
N GLY A 186 7.73 5.37 3.02
CA GLY A 186 8.74 4.52 3.67
C GLY A 186 9.73 5.26 4.57
N LYS A 187 9.61 6.58 4.76
CA LYS A 187 10.50 7.36 5.66
C LYS A 187 10.19 7.10 7.13
N HIS A 188 8.91 6.94 7.46
CA HIS A 188 8.44 6.90 8.84
C HIS A 188 8.56 5.53 9.50
N SER A 189 9.03 4.52 8.76
CA SER A 189 9.18 3.15 9.25
C SER A 189 10.53 2.51 8.92
N ALA A 190 11.52 3.32 8.53
CA ALA A 190 12.85 2.87 8.11
C ALA A 190 13.87 2.78 9.27
N TYR A 191 13.41 2.71 10.53
CA TYR A 191 14.26 2.67 11.72
C TYR A 191 14.24 1.30 12.37
#